data_AF-A0A1H0ZDI9-F1
#
_entry.id   AF-A0A1H0ZDI9-F1
#
_cell.length_a   1.000
_cell.length_b   1.000
_cell.length_c   1.000
_cell.angle_alpha   90.00
_cell.angle_beta   90.00
_cell.angle_gamma   90.00
#
_symmetry.space_group_name_H-M   'P 1'
#
loop_
_entity.id
_entity.type
_entity.pdbx_description
1 polymer ?
#
loop_
_entity_poly.entity_id
_entity_poly.type
_entity_poly.pdbx_seq_one_letter_code
_entity_poly.pdbx_strand_id
1 'polypeptide(L)'
;MLDLDELLGRASLKDRIDELEAENDRLREQYEAESDRRAAAATARQEAEETVNRLEDRIAQLEGELERIDEDADGPTVDVRSREQLRGARLEEVLDRLESVRTESEGALTAVVEDGVSDLDARIERDLTEALGHERIALVDDAAPCVLCVDDAGIVSVALDPPAFPGSESAWNDRFTLDREWFQPIGSHALALVRTDLFAVGIYDGDERLEFHGFESDVKGSHSKGGFSQARFERIRDEQIDDHLEQATETLEERVAGEVDRLYLTGQRGVVDTLAEETTVEPTPAATAAVDATGKPEPALEDAYRSFWTTELQVL
;
A
#
# COMPACT_ATOMS: atom_id res chain seq x y z
N MET A 1 48.27 69.89 -21.44
CA MET A 1 48.38 69.36 -22.82
C MET A 1 47.03 68.71 -23.07
N LEU A 2 46.10 69.44 -23.69
CA LEU A 2 44.72 68.97 -23.88
C LEU A 2 44.73 67.90 -24.98
N ASP A 3 44.15 66.74 -24.69
CA ASP A 3 44.23 65.55 -25.53
C ASP A 3 43.52 65.79 -26.87
N LEU A 4 44.25 65.58 -27.96
CA LEU A 4 43.80 65.87 -29.33
C LEU A 4 42.56 65.03 -29.74
N ASP A 5 42.31 63.92 -29.02
CA ASP A 5 41.18 63.00 -29.24
C ASP A 5 39.83 63.54 -28.73
N GLU A 6 39.84 64.48 -27.77
CA GLU A 6 38.63 65.10 -27.20
C GLU A 6 38.08 66.23 -28.10
N LEU A 7 38.97 66.96 -28.78
CA LEU A 7 38.63 68.05 -29.71
C LEU A 7 38.10 67.58 -31.09
N LEU A 8 38.31 66.31 -31.44
CA LEU A 8 37.94 65.73 -32.75
C LEU A 8 36.77 64.73 -32.67
N GLY A 9 36.11 64.58 -31.52
CA GLY A 9 34.98 63.65 -31.34
C GLY A 9 35.37 62.16 -31.40
N ARG A 10 36.67 61.86 -31.34
CA ARG A 10 37.22 60.50 -31.39
C ARG A 10 37.09 59.78 -30.06
N ALA A 11 37.18 60.51 -28.95
CA ALA A 11 36.97 59.99 -27.60
C ALA A 11 35.55 59.39 -27.45
N SER A 12 34.50 60.13 -27.83
CA SER A 12 33.12 59.63 -27.74
C SER A 12 32.83 58.42 -28.64
N LEU A 13 33.55 58.28 -29.75
CA LEU A 13 33.44 57.13 -30.63
C LEU A 13 34.18 55.91 -30.06
N LYS A 14 35.33 56.10 -29.41
CA LYS A 14 36.04 55.03 -28.67
C LYS A 14 35.20 54.53 -27.51
N ASP A 15 34.65 55.43 -26.69
CA ASP A 15 33.79 55.05 -25.56
C ASP A 15 32.56 54.25 -26.03
N ARG A 16 31.99 54.62 -27.18
CA ARG A 16 30.86 53.89 -27.78
C ARG A 16 31.27 52.54 -28.36
N ILE A 17 32.47 52.42 -28.91
CA ILE A 17 33.02 51.15 -29.38
C ILE A 17 33.26 50.22 -28.18
N ASP A 18 33.89 50.72 -27.12
CA ASP A 18 34.17 49.94 -25.90
C ASP A 18 32.86 49.49 -25.22
N GLU A 19 31.84 50.35 -25.20
CA GLU A 19 30.50 50.00 -24.69
C GLU A 19 29.82 48.91 -25.55
N LEU A 20 29.88 49.04 -26.87
CA LEU A 20 29.31 48.05 -27.80
C LEU A 20 30.08 46.73 -27.80
N GLU A 21 31.40 46.75 -27.61
CA GLU A 21 32.23 45.54 -27.46
C GLU A 21 31.88 44.82 -26.15
N ALA A 22 31.76 45.54 -25.04
CA ALA A 22 31.32 44.98 -23.76
C ALA A 22 29.87 44.47 -23.80
N GLU A 23 29.00 45.09 -24.59
CA GLU A 23 27.64 44.58 -24.84
C GLU A 23 27.67 43.32 -25.72
N ASN A 24 28.53 43.27 -26.75
CA ASN A 24 28.68 42.10 -27.61
C ASN A 24 29.18 40.88 -26.83
N ASP A 25 30.17 41.07 -25.95
CA ASP A 25 30.73 40.00 -25.14
C ASP A 25 29.69 39.48 -24.14
N ARG A 26 28.92 40.37 -23.49
CA ARG A 26 27.79 39.97 -22.64
C ARG A 26 26.72 39.18 -23.40
N LEU A 27 26.37 39.59 -24.61
CA LEU A 27 25.40 38.89 -25.45
C LEU A 27 25.91 37.52 -25.91
N ARG A 28 27.21 37.40 -26.21
CA ARG A 28 27.85 36.12 -26.57
C ARG A 28 27.83 35.15 -25.39
N GLU A 29 28.28 35.59 -24.22
CA GLU A 29 28.24 34.77 -23.00
C GLU A 29 26.81 34.30 -22.70
N GLN A 30 25.82 35.18 -22.87
CA GLN A 30 24.42 34.84 -22.64
C GLN A 30 23.89 33.84 -23.67
N TYR A 31 24.30 33.94 -24.94
CA TYR A 31 23.95 33.00 -26.00
C TYR A 31 24.61 31.63 -25.78
N GLU A 32 25.89 31.59 -25.42
CA GLU A 32 26.61 30.35 -25.10
C GLU A 32 25.97 29.64 -23.92
N ALA A 33 25.67 30.36 -22.83
CA ALA A 33 24.99 29.80 -21.67
C ALA A 33 23.56 29.30 -21.97
N GLU A 34 22.90 29.86 -22.99
CA GLU A 34 21.57 29.40 -23.44
C GLU A 34 21.69 28.16 -24.35
N SER A 35 22.66 28.17 -25.25
CA SER A 35 23.00 27.04 -26.11
C SER A 35 23.37 25.80 -25.28
N ASP A 36 24.21 25.97 -24.26
CA ASP A 36 24.61 24.89 -23.35
C ASP A 36 23.42 24.34 -22.57
N ARG A 37 22.50 25.23 -22.11
CA ARG A 37 21.25 24.82 -21.45
C ARG A 37 20.35 24.00 -22.37
N ARG A 38 20.25 24.38 -23.65
CA ARG A 38 19.48 23.62 -24.65
C ARG A 38 20.10 22.26 -24.93
N ALA A 39 21.42 22.19 -25.05
CA ALA A 39 22.14 20.94 -25.27
C ALA A 39 21.94 19.98 -24.09
N ALA A 40 22.11 20.47 -22.85
CA ALA A 40 21.88 19.66 -21.65
C ALA A 40 20.43 19.17 -21.54
N ALA A 41 19.43 20.01 -21.84
CA ALA A 41 18.03 19.61 -21.84
C ALA A 41 17.72 18.54 -22.91
N ALA A 42 18.34 18.63 -24.09
CA ALA A 42 18.19 17.63 -25.14
C ALA A 42 18.81 16.28 -24.74
N THR A 43 20.00 16.29 -24.12
CA THR A 43 20.64 15.08 -23.58
C THR A 43 19.80 14.45 -22.49
N ALA A 44 19.33 15.23 -21.50
CA ALA A 44 18.49 14.71 -20.42
C ALA A 44 17.18 14.09 -20.95
N ARG A 45 16.59 14.68 -22.01
CA ARG A 45 15.43 14.11 -22.68
C ARG A 45 15.74 12.77 -23.36
N GLN A 46 16.89 12.66 -24.05
CA GLN A 46 17.30 11.42 -24.69
C GLN A 46 17.55 10.31 -23.67
N GLU A 47 18.20 10.61 -22.55
CA GLU A 47 18.42 9.65 -21.47
C GLU A 47 17.11 9.16 -20.83
N ALA A 48 16.12 10.06 -20.69
CA ALA A 48 14.79 9.71 -20.22
C ALA A 48 14.05 8.81 -21.23
N GLU A 49 14.10 9.14 -22.53
CA GLU A 49 13.53 8.31 -23.60
C GLU A 49 14.18 6.91 -23.65
N GLU A 50 15.51 6.82 -23.50
CA GLU A 50 16.22 5.53 -23.42
C GLU A 50 15.80 4.71 -22.20
N THR A 51 15.54 5.36 -21.07
CA THR A 51 15.08 4.68 -19.85
C THR A 51 13.67 4.14 -20.04
N VAL A 52 12.76 4.92 -20.64
CA VAL A 52 11.39 4.47 -20.97
C VAL A 52 11.44 3.26 -21.88
N ASN A 53 12.21 3.32 -22.98
CA ASN A 53 12.32 2.19 -23.91
C ASN A 53 12.86 0.93 -23.20
N ARG A 54 13.86 1.07 -22.32
CA ARG A 54 14.39 -0.06 -21.54
C ARG A 54 13.36 -0.66 -20.59
N LEU A 55 12.52 0.18 -19.98
CA LEU A 55 11.44 -0.27 -19.10
C LEU A 55 10.33 -0.95 -19.89
N GLU A 56 9.95 -0.42 -21.05
CA GLU A 56 8.98 -1.03 -21.96
C GLU A 56 9.47 -2.39 -22.47
N ASP A 57 10.74 -2.50 -22.88
CA ASP A 57 11.36 -3.77 -23.27
C ASP A 57 11.34 -4.78 -22.12
N ARG A 58 11.56 -4.31 -20.88
CA ARG A 58 11.52 -5.16 -19.69
C ARG A 58 10.10 -5.62 -19.37
N ILE A 59 9.10 -4.75 -19.51
CA ILE A 59 7.68 -5.10 -19.35
C ILE A 59 7.32 -6.17 -20.37
N ALA A 60 7.61 -5.95 -21.65
CA ALA A 60 7.34 -6.93 -22.70
C ALA A 60 8.04 -8.28 -22.46
N GLN A 61 9.27 -8.25 -21.92
CA GLN A 61 9.97 -9.47 -21.53
C GLN A 61 9.28 -10.19 -20.37
N LEU A 62 8.84 -9.46 -19.35
CA LEU A 62 8.15 -10.01 -18.18
C LEU A 62 6.77 -10.55 -18.56
N GLU A 63 6.01 -9.84 -19.39
CA GLU A 63 4.74 -10.31 -19.94
C GLU A 63 4.92 -11.62 -20.71
N GLY A 64 5.96 -11.73 -21.55
CA GLY A 64 6.27 -12.98 -22.27
C GLY A 64 6.91 -14.07 -21.39
N GLU A 65 7.37 -13.76 -20.18
CA GLU A 65 7.75 -14.77 -19.18
C GLU A 65 6.52 -15.28 -18.44
N LEU A 66 5.59 -14.39 -18.11
CA LEU A 66 4.32 -14.69 -17.46
C LEU A 66 3.43 -15.55 -18.37
N GLU A 67 3.29 -15.19 -19.65
CA GLU A 67 2.55 -15.99 -20.64
C GLU A 67 3.16 -17.38 -20.83
N ARG A 68 4.49 -17.53 -20.74
CA ARG A 68 5.15 -18.84 -20.77
C ARG A 68 4.92 -19.64 -19.51
N ILE A 69 4.88 -19.00 -18.34
CA ILE A 69 4.53 -19.67 -17.08
C ILE A 69 3.08 -20.16 -17.14
N ASP A 70 2.16 -19.35 -17.70
CA ASP A 70 0.77 -19.74 -17.93
C ASP A 70 0.64 -20.90 -18.94
N GLU A 71 1.43 -20.91 -20.02
CA GLU A 71 1.46 -22.00 -21.02
C GLU A 71 2.15 -23.28 -20.50
N ASP A 72 3.21 -23.16 -19.70
CA ASP A 72 3.90 -24.32 -19.08
C ASP A 72 3.07 -24.89 -17.89
N ALA A 73 2.07 -24.16 -17.40
CA ALA A 73 1.12 -24.59 -16.39
C ALA A 73 -0.07 -25.42 -16.93
N ASP A 74 -0.11 -25.76 -18.24
CA ASP A 74 -1.13 -26.61 -18.91
C ASP A 74 -1.15 -28.11 -18.45
N GLY A 75 -0.81 -28.39 -17.19
CA GLY A 75 -1.44 -29.48 -16.44
C GLY A 75 -2.88 -29.10 -16.06
N PRO A 76 -3.68 -29.98 -15.44
CA PRO A 76 -4.97 -29.56 -14.90
C PRO A 76 -4.74 -28.50 -13.81
N THR A 77 -4.83 -27.22 -14.16
CA THR A 77 -4.80 -26.11 -13.20
C THR A 77 -6.06 -26.21 -12.35
N VAL A 78 -5.87 -26.46 -11.05
CA VAL A 78 -6.97 -26.40 -10.11
C VAL A 78 -7.19 -24.92 -9.81
N ASP A 79 -8.19 -24.32 -10.44
CA ASP A 79 -8.61 -22.96 -10.15
C ASP A 79 -9.50 -22.91 -8.89
N VAL A 80 -9.45 -21.79 -8.18
CA VAL A 80 -10.41 -21.47 -7.13
C VAL A 80 -11.83 -21.56 -7.71
N ARG A 81 -12.67 -22.40 -7.10
CA ARG A 81 -14.04 -22.65 -7.56
C ARG A 81 -14.91 -21.41 -7.51
N SER A 82 -14.73 -20.56 -6.50
CA SER A 82 -15.43 -19.28 -6.38
C SER A 82 -14.73 -18.34 -5.40
N ARG A 83 -14.79 -17.04 -5.70
CA ARG A 83 -14.33 -15.94 -4.84
C ARG A 83 -15.50 -15.01 -4.53
N GLU A 84 -15.73 -14.70 -3.27
CA GLU A 84 -16.82 -13.82 -2.80
C GLU A 84 -16.29 -12.83 -1.76
N GLN A 85 -16.65 -11.55 -1.88
CA GLN A 85 -16.38 -10.55 -0.84
C GLN A 85 -17.57 -10.44 0.10
N LEU A 86 -17.36 -10.73 1.38
CA LEU A 86 -18.39 -10.85 2.39
C LEU A 86 -18.33 -9.68 3.38
N ARG A 87 -19.52 -9.12 3.70
CA ARG A 87 -19.71 -8.02 4.68
C ARG A 87 -21.06 -8.14 5.38
N GLY A 88 -21.16 -7.60 6.60
CA GLY A 88 -22.41 -7.48 7.35
C GLY A 88 -23.21 -8.79 7.44
N ALA A 89 -24.52 -8.72 7.22
CA ALA A 89 -25.41 -9.88 7.35
C ALA A 89 -25.03 -11.07 6.46
N ARG A 90 -24.40 -10.83 5.30
CA ARG A 90 -23.96 -11.91 4.39
C ARG A 90 -22.76 -12.67 4.96
N LEU A 91 -21.82 -11.95 5.56
CA LEU A 91 -20.68 -12.54 6.28
C LEU A 91 -21.17 -13.34 7.48
N GLU A 92 -22.06 -12.77 8.29
CA GLU A 92 -22.67 -13.44 9.44
C GLU A 92 -23.34 -14.77 9.06
N GLU A 93 -24.14 -14.77 7.98
CA GLU A 93 -24.78 -15.99 7.46
C GLU A 93 -23.76 -17.06 7.04
N VAL A 94 -22.66 -16.67 6.40
CA VAL A 94 -21.62 -17.61 5.96
C VAL A 94 -20.88 -18.20 7.17
N LEU A 95 -20.50 -17.37 8.14
CA LEU A 95 -19.85 -17.83 9.36
C LEU A 95 -20.76 -18.79 10.16
N ASP A 96 -22.05 -18.47 10.28
CA ASP A 96 -23.05 -19.34 10.91
C ASP A 96 -23.15 -20.70 10.19
N ARG A 97 -23.11 -20.71 8.85
CA ARG A 97 -23.13 -21.95 8.07
C ARG A 97 -21.89 -22.78 8.28
N LEU A 98 -20.70 -22.17 8.30
CA LEU A 98 -19.45 -22.87 8.58
C LEU A 98 -19.49 -23.48 9.99
N GLU A 99 -19.81 -22.68 11.01
CA GLU A 99 -19.89 -23.15 12.40
C GLU A 99 -21.00 -24.21 12.62
N SER A 100 -22.01 -24.27 11.75
CA SER A 100 -23.07 -25.28 11.81
C SER A 100 -22.62 -26.69 11.41
N VAL A 101 -21.48 -26.81 10.71
CA VAL A 101 -20.92 -28.10 10.31
C VAL A 101 -20.51 -28.87 11.57
N ARG A 102 -20.87 -30.16 11.59
CA ARG A 102 -20.59 -31.10 12.66
C ARG A 102 -20.04 -32.38 12.07
N THR A 103 -18.90 -32.82 12.56
CA THR A 103 -18.18 -34.01 12.13
C THR A 103 -17.96 -34.96 13.31
N GLU A 104 -17.34 -36.12 13.06
CA GLU A 104 -16.76 -36.90 14.16
C GLU A 104 -15.54 -36.18 14.74
N SER A 105 -15.00 -36.68 15.86
CA SER A 105 -13.78 -36.11 16.43
C SER A 105 -12.67 -36.07 15.37
N GLU A 106 -12.02 -34.91 15.25
CA GLU A 106 -10.94 -34.66 14.29
C GLU A 106 -11.39 -34.60 12.80
N GLY A 107 -12.67 -34.38 12.50
CA GLY A 107 -13.16 -34.29 11.11
C GLY A 107 -13.22 -32.88 10.52
N ALA A 108 -13.03 -31.82 11.30
CA ALA A 108 -13.07 -30.44 10.83
C ALA A 108 -11.82 -29.67 11.25
N LEU A 109 -10.99 -29.28 10.28
CA LEU A 109 -9.80 -28.46 10.48
C LEU A 109 -10.15 -26.98 10.40
N THR A 110 -9.76 -26.22 11.42
CA THR A 110 -9.56 -24.77 11.28
C THR A 110 -8.07 -24.51 11.40
N ALA A 111 -7.47 -23.92 10.37
CA ALA A 111 -6.05 -23.59 10.34
C ALA A 111 -5.82 -22.13 10.01
N VAL A 112 -4.84 -21.52 10.66
CA VAL A 112 -4.36 -20.17 10.39
C VAL A 112 -3.09 -20.29 9.57
N VAL A 113 -3.07 -19.71 8.37
CA VAL A 113 -1.98 -19.81 7.39
C VAL A 113 -1.44 -18.41 7.13
N GLU A 114 -0.19 -18.14 7.50
CA GLU A 114 0.44 -16.82 7.36
C GLU A 114 1.22 -16.68 6.05
N ASP A 115 2.23 -17.54 5.82
CA ASP A 115 3.10 -17.54 4.64
C ASP A 115 3.08 -18.92 3.95
N GLY A 116 1.91 -19.56 3.96
CA GLY A 116 1.65 -20.83 3.30
C GLY A 116 1.57 -22.04 4.23
N VAL A 117 1.17 -23.18 3.67
CA VAL A 117 0.88 -24.42 4.40
C VAL A 117 2.11 -24.97 5.12
N SER A 118 3.32 -24.62 4.67
CA SER A 118 4.58 -25.00 5.32
C SER A 118 4.80 -24.40 6.71
N ASP A 119 4.07 -23.33 7.06
CA ASP A 119 4.15 -22.73 8.40
C ASP A 119 3.37 -23.52 9.45
N LEU A 120 2.49 -24.42 9.02
CA LEU A 120 1.69 -25.25 9.90
C LEU A 120 2.53 -26.36 10.54
N ASP A 121 2.01 -26.91 11.64
CA ASP A 121 2.57 -28.12 12.23
C ASP A 121 2.68 -29.23 11.17
N ALA A 122 3.84 -29.90 11.11
CA ALA A 122 4.14 -30.96 10.13
C ALA A 122 3.15 -32.16 10.14
N ARG A 123 2.30 -32.24 11.16
CA ARG A 123 1.18 -33.19 11.22
C ARG A 123 -0.01 -32.66 10.40
N ILE A 124 -0.41 -31.41 10.65
CA ILE A 124 -1.51 -30.73 9.97
C ILE A 124 -1.17 -30.55 8.48
N GLU A 125 0.06 -30.15 8.15
CA GLU A 125 0.54 -30.05 6.77
C GLU A 125 0.33 -31.36 5.99
N ARG A 126 0.68 -32.50 6.62
CA ARG A 126 0.51 -33.83 6.01
C ARG A 126 -0.97 -34.17 5.84
N ASP A 127 -1.76 -33.97 6.89
CA ASP A 127 -3.20 -34.29 6.88
C ASP A 127 -3.93 -33.43 5.83
N LEU A 128 -3.57 -32.16 5.70
CA LEU A 128 -4.04 -31.26 4.65
C LEU A 128 -3.67 -31.75 3.24
N THR A 129 -2.43 -32.18 3.07
CA THR A 129 -1.97 -32.76 1.79
C THR A 129 -2.77 -34.01 1.42
N GLU A 130 -3.10 -34.84 2.40
CA GLU A 130 -3.93 -36.04 2.20
C GLU A 130 -5.39 -35.67 1.89
N ALA A 131 -5.95 -34.64 2.54
CA ALA A 131 -7.35 -34.22 2.36
C ALA A 131 -7.60 -33.42 1.07
N LEU A 132 -6.74 -32.45 0.77
CA LEU A 132 -6.90 -31.52 -0.37
C LEU A 132 -6.21 -31.99 -1.64
N GLY A 133 -5.13 -32.77 -1.49
CA GLY A 133 -4.19 -33.08 -2.56
C GLY A 133 -3.21 -31.93 -2.84
N HIS A 134 -2.09 -32.25 -3.48
CA HIS A 134 -1.00 -31.30 -3.75
C HIS A 134 -1.44 -30.10 -4.61
N GLU A 135 -2.36 -30.30 -5.54
CA GLU A 135 -2.80 -29.24 -6.46
C GLU A 135 -3.57 -28.11 -5.72
N ARG A 136 -4.34 -28.46 -4.70
CA ARG A 136 -5.10 -27.48 -3.89
C ARG A 136 -4.26 -26.79 -2.82
N ILE A 137 -3.13 -27.38 -2.41
CA ILE A 137 -2.22 -26.72 -1.47
C ILE A 137 -1.68 -25.43 -2.06
N ALA A 138 -1.34 -25.42 -3.35
CA ALA A 138 -0.90 -24.20 -4.04
C ALA A 138 -1.95 -23.08 -3.94
N LEU A 139 -3.25 -23.42 -4.01
CA LEU A 139 -4.31 -22.43 -3.83
C LEU A 139 -4.41 -21.91 -2.40
N VAL A 140 -4.04 -22.71 -1.39
CA VAL A 140 -3.98 -22.25 0.00
C VAL A 140 -2.81 -21.29 0.19
N ASP A 141 -1.66 -21.61 -0.40
CA ASP A 141 -0.47 -20.74 -0.38
C ASP A 141 -0.77 -19.40 -1.07
N ASP A 142 -1.45 -19.42 -2.22
CA ASP A 142 -1.87 -18.21 -2.94
C ASP A 142 -2.92 -17.39 -2.17
N ALA A 143 -3.71 -18.03 -1.31
CA ALA A 143 -4.70 -17.37 -0.47
C ALA A 143 -4.12 -16.82 0.83
N ALA A 144 -2.87 -17.14 1.19
CA ALA A 144 -2.24 -16.66 2.41
C ALA A 144 -2.01 -15.13 2.38
N PRO A 145 -2.19 -14.41 3.51
CA PRO A 145 -2.60 -14.93 4.81
C PRO A 145 -4.11 -15.26 4.85
N CYS A 146 -4.48 -16.44 5.37
CA CYS A 146 -5.89 -16.84 5.48
C CYS A 146 -6.21 -17.75 6.68
N VAL A 147 -7.49 -17.82 7.04
CA VAL A 147 -8.09 -18.85 7.90
C VAL A 147 -8.74 -19.90 7.02
N LEU A 148 -8.16 -21.09 7.02
CA LEU A 148 -8.57 -22.24 6.25
C LEU A 148 -9.55 -23.11 7.04
N CYS A 149 -10.68 -23.47 6.42
CA CYS A 149 -11.65 -24.43 6.93
C CYS A 149 -11.77 -25.62 5.96
N VAL A 150 -11.36 -26.81 6.41
CA VAL A 150 -11.40 -28.05 5.61
C VAL A 150 -12.02 -29.17 6.42
N ASP A 151 -12.94 -29.94 5.83
CA ASP A 151 -13.41 -31.20 6.43
C ASP A 151 -12.67 -32.42 5.85
N ASP A 152 -12.69 -33.51 6.63
CA ASP A 152 -12.10 -34.80 6.27
C ASP A 152 -12.82 -35.49 5.09
N ALA A 153 -14.07 -35.14 4.82
CA ALA A 153 -14.84 -35.67 3.69
C ALA A 153 -14.74 -34.83 2.39
N GLY A 154 -14.04 -33.69 2.43
CA GLY A 154 -13.83 -32.81 1.27
C GLY A 154 -15.10 -32.09 0.77
N ILE A 155 -16.11 -31.96 1.63
CA ILE A 155 -17.36 -31.23 1.37
C ILE A 155 -17.14 -29.72 1.49
N VAL A 156 -16.33 -29.30 2.46
CA VAL A 156 -15.97 -27.94 2.78
C VAL A 156 -14.46 -27.79 2.60
N SER A 157 -14.08 -26.89 1.72
CA SER A 157 -12.70 -26.44 1.55
C SER A 157 -12.75 -24.96 1.20
N VAL A 158 -12.56 -24.12 2.21
CA VAL A 158 -12.66 -22.67 2.05
C VAL A 158 -11.52 -21.96 2.77
N ALA A 159 -10.99 -20.92 2.15
CA ALA A 159 -10.06 -19.98 2.75
C ALA A 159 -10.78 -18.64 2.97
N LEU A 160 -10.58 -18.04 4.14
CA LEU A 160 -11.14 -16.76 4.54
C LEU A 160 -9.99 -15.79 4.83
N ASP A 161 -10.05 -14.58 4.32
CA ASP A 161 -9.10 -13.50 4.67
C ASP A 161 -9.75 -12.55 5.71
N PRO A 162 -9.53 -12.76 7.02
CA PRO A 162 -10.14 -11.92 8.06
C PRO A 162 -9.46 -10.54 8.17
N PRO A 163 -10.23 -9.47 8.39
CA PRO A 163 -9.71 -8.13 8.69
C PRO A 163 -8.74 -8.07 9.88
N ALA A 164 -9.00 -8.86 10.92
CA ALA A 164 -8.14 -8.96 12.09
C ALA A 164 -7.59 -10.39 12.18
N PHE A 165 -6.35 -10.56 11.71
CA PHE A 165 -5.76 -11.88 11.55
C PHE A 165 -5.47 -12.55 12.91
N PRO A 166 -5.90 -13.81 13.12
CA PRO A 166 -5.77 -14.46 14.41
C PRO A 166 -4.36 -15.01 14.67
N GLY A 167 -3.93 -15.00 15.94
CA GLY A 167 -2.74 -15.75 16.39
C GLY A 167 -3.06 -17.15 16.93
N SER A 168 -4.11 -17.81 16.41
CA SER A 168 -4.66 -19.04 16.99
C SER A 168 -3.92 -20.30 16.52
N GLU A 169 -3.94 -21.34 17.36
CA GLU A 169 -3.40 -22.66 16.99
C GLU A 169 -4.35 -23.39 16.03
N SER A 170 -3.80 -23.87 14.92
CA SER A 170 -4.49 -24.71 13.95
C SER A 170 -4.84 -26.07 14.56
N ALA A 171 -6.08 -26.52 14.41
CA ALA A 171 -6.54 -27.77 15.03
C ALA A 171 -7.69 -28.47 14.30
N TRP A 172 -7.64 -29.81 14.30
CA TRP A 172 -8.74 -30.68 13.93
C TRP A 172 -9.70 -30.86 15.12
N ASN A 173 -10.98 -30.62 14.88
CA ASN A 173 -12.05 -30.67 15.87
C ASN A 173 -13.30 -31.35 15.28
N ASP A 174 -14.39 -31.43 16.06
CA ASP A 174 -15.71 -31.90 15.62
C ASP A 174 -16.55 -30.79 14.94
N ARG A 175 -15.97 -29.60 14.77
CA ARG A 175 -16.55 -28.39 14.16
C ARG A 175 -15.47 -27.38 13.77
N PHE A 176 -15.79 -26.45 12.87
CA PHE A 176 -14.95 -25.27 12.66
C PHE A 176 -15.03 -24.32 13.86
N THR A 177 -13.90 -23.73 14.23
CA THR A 177 -13.79 -22.79 15.35
C THR A 177 -13.34 -21.43 14.84
N LEU A 178 -14.30 -20.54 14.62
CA LEU A 178 -14.08 -19.20 14.12
C LEU A 178 -14.43 -18.20 15.22
N ASP A 179 -13.56 -17.24 15.49
CA ASP A 179 -13.92 -16.14 16.40
C ASP A 179 -14.51 -14.98 15.61
N ARG A 180 -15.63 -14.43 16.09
CA ARG A 180 -16.37 -13.38 15.38
C ARG A 180 -15.61 -12.07 15.36
N GLU A 181 -14.76 -11.83 16.36
CA GLU A 181 -13.90 -10.64 16.45
C GLU A 181 -12.81 -10.59 15.37
N TRP A 182 -12.52 -11.69 14.67
CA TRP A 182 -11.61 -11.68 13.50
C TRP A 182 -12.27 -11.04 12.28
N PHE A 183 -13.60 -11.14 12.19
CA PHE A 183 -14.38 -10.83 11.00
C PHE A 183 -15.27 -9.60 11.15
N GLN A 184 -15.62 -9.24 12.40
CA GLN A 184 -16.64 -8.26 12.70
C GLN A 184 -16.14 -7.20 13.70
N PRO A 185 -16.59 -5.94 13.56
CA PRO A 185 -16.31 -4.90 14.53
C PRO A 185 -17.09 -5.19 15.82
N ILE A 186 -16.39 -5.65 16.87
CA ILE A 186 -16.99 -5.95 18.18
C ILE A 186 -16.36 -5.07 19.26
N GLY A 187 -17.22 -4.42 20.05
CA GLY A 187 -16.81 -3.56 21.16
C GLY A 187 -16.22 -2.22 20.73
N SER A 188 -15.58 -1.54 21.69
CA SER A 188 -14.98 -0.23 21.48
C SER A 188 -13.66 -0.34 20.72
N HIS A 189 -13.58 0.32 19.56
CA HIS A 189 -12.37 0.33 18.74
C HIS A 189 -12.20 1.64 17.98
N ALA A 190 -10.95 1.93 17.62
CA ALA A 190 -10.62 2.98 16.68
C ALA A 190 -10.18 2.39 15.34
N LEU A 191 -10.58 3.03 14.24
CA LEU A 191 -10.04 2.76 12.92
C LEU A 191 -9.44 4.05 12.38
N ALA A 192 -8.16 4.02 12.05
CA ALA A 192 -7.44 5.13 11.44
C ALA A 192 -7.12 4.85 9.97
N LEU A 193 -7.28 5.85 9.13
CA LEU A 193 -6.82 5.92 7.75
C LEU A 193 -5.59 6.84 7.70
N VAL A 194 -4.48 6.31 7.20
CA VAL A 194 -3.19 7.00 7.13
C VAL A 194 -2.62 6.89 5.73
N ARG A 195 -2.40 8.04 5.10
CA ARG A 195 -1.74 8.17 3.79
C ARG A 195 -0.66 9.22 3.89
N THR A 196 0.13 9.37 2.84
CA THR A 196 1.18 10.42 2.82
C THR A 196 0.63 11.84 2.98
N ASP A 197 -0.62 12.10 2.64
CA ASP A 197 -1.24 13.43 2.61
C ASP A 197 -2.58 13.51 3.38
N LEU A 198 -3.01 12.42 4.01
CA LEU A 198 -4.34 12.29 4.58
C LEU A 198 -4.31 11.45 5.85
N PHE A 199 -4.87 12.02 6.91
CA PHE A 199 -5.14 11.30 8.14
C PHE A 199 -6.61 11.43 8.52
N ALA A 200 -7.23 10.33 8.91
CA ALA A 200 -8.55 10.33 9.52
C ALA A 200 -8.64 9.21 10.55
N VAL A 201 -9.38 9.42 11.63
CA VAL A 201 -9.65 8.41 12.64
C VAL A 201 -11.08 8.51 13.10
N GLY A 202 -11.71 7.36 13.31
CA GLY A 202 -13.03 7.25 13.93
C GLY A 202 -12.97 6.35 15.15
N ILE A 203 -13.77 6.68 16.16
CA ILE A 203 -14.02 5.83 17.33
C ILE A 203 -15.39 5.18 17.12
N TYR A 204 -15.47 3.88 17.36
CA TYR A 204 -16.62 3.05 17.06
C TYR A 204 -16.97 2.18 18.27
N ASP A 205 -18.27 1.91 18.45
CA ASP A 205 -18.77 0.81 19.29
C ASP A 205 -19.61 -0.10 18.41
N GLY A 206 -19.07 -1.28 18.10
CA GLY A 206 -19.63 -2.14 17.05
C GLY A 206 -19.62 -1.45 15.68
N ASP A 207 -20.77 -1.38 15.01
CA ASP A 207 -20.90 -0.73 13.71
C ASP A 207 -21.22 0.78 13.78
N GLU A 208 -21.42 1.33 14.99
CA GLU A 208 -21.75 2.74 15.19
C GLU A 208 -20.50 3.60 15.38
N ARG A 209 -20.33 4.63 14.54
CA ARG A 209 -19.26 5.63 14.70
C ARG A 209 -19.68 6.70 15.71
N LEU A 210 -18.97 6.77 16.83
CA LEU A 210 -19.21 7.71 17.92
C LEU A 210 -18.49 9.04 17.71
N GLU A 211 -17.23 8.99 17.26
CA GLU A 211 -16.42 10.18 17.04
C GLU A 211 -15.67 10.12 15.71
N PHE A 212 -15.28 11.30 15.22
CA PHE A 212 -14.52 11.47 13.99
C PHE A 212 -13.52 12.62 14.13
N HIS A 213 -12.31 12.39 13.65
CA HIS A 213 -11.29 13.41 13.46
C HIS A 213 -10.55 13.16 12.14
N GLY A 214 -10.13 14.21 11.44
CA GLY A 214 -9.29 14.04 10.26
C GLY A 214 -8.81 15.35 9.67
N PHE A 215 -7.68 15.28 8.97
CA PHE A 215 -7.00 16.41 8.35
C PHE A 215 -6.23 15.98 7.10
N GLU A 216 -5.97 16.96 6.23
CA GLU A 216 -5.15 16.82 5.03
C GLU A 216 -3.85 17.60 5.24
N SER A 217 -2.74 17.07 4.72
CA SER A 217 -1.44 17.74 4.71
C SER A 217 -1.02 18.09 3.29
N ASP A 218 -0.38 19.25 3.10
CA ASP A 218 0.12 19.73 1.80
C ASP A 218 1.42 19.01 1.37
N VAL A 219 1.43 17.68 1.44
CA VAL A 219 2.55 16.86 0.96
C VAL A 219 2.54 16.89 -0.56
N LYS A 220 3.62 17.40 -1.15
CA LYS A 220 3.68 17.55 -2.61
C LYS A 220 3.70 16.18 -3.28
N GLY A 221 2.80 15.98 -4.25
CA GLY A 221 2.77 14.77 -5.07
C GLY A 221 4.07 14.54 -5.84
N SER A 222 4.36 13.28 -6.18
CA SER A 222 5.54 12.90 -6.96
C SER A 222 5.41 13.46 -8.39
N HIS A 223 6.16 14.51 -8.72
CA HIS A 223 6.28 14.99 -10.09
C HIS A 223 7.57 14.47 -10.70
N SER A 224 7.45 13.57 -11.69
CA SER A 224 8.55 12.94 -12.44
C SER A 224 9.33 13.89 -13.37
N LYS A 225 9.33 15.20 -13.11
CA LYS A 225 10.12 16.14 -13.90
C LYS A 225 11.58 16.06 -13.44
N GLY A 226 12.30 15.09 -13.99
CA GLY A 226 13.71 14.84 -13.72
C GLY A 226 14.57 16.10 -13.87
N GLY A 227 15.47 16.31 -12.91
CA GLY A 227 16.39 17.44 -12.91
C GLY A 227 17.12 17.59 -11.57
N PHE A 228 18.15 18.45 -11.54
CA PHE A 228 18.99 18.74 -10.36
C PHE A 228 18.24 19.22 -9.10
N SER A 229 16.94 19.50 -9.21
CA SER A 229 16.06 19.83 -8.10
C SER A 229 15.33 18.62 -7.50
N GLN A 230 15.38 17.44 -8.13
CA GLN A 230 14.65 16.24 -7.71
C GLN A 230 15.05 15.77 -6.31
N ALA A 231 16.34 15.62 -6.03
CA ALA A 231 16.82 15.21 -4.70
C ALA A 231 16.48 16.22 -3.58
N ARG A 232 16.28 17.51 -3.91
CA ARG A 232 15.80 18.51 -2.94
C ARG A 232 14.29 18.39 -2.74
N PHE A 233 13.53 18.08 -3.80
CA PHE A 233 12.09 17.86 -3.69
C PHE A 233 11.77 16.58 -2.92
N GLU A 234 12.50 15.50 -3.17
CA GLU A 234 12.36 14.24 -2.43
C GLU A 234 12.61 14.46 -0.95
N ARG A 235 13.73 15.10 -0.55
CA ARG A 235 13.99 15.42 0.87
C ARG A 235 12.91 16.27 1.54
N ILE A 236 12.43 17.31 0.86
CA ILE A 236 11.36 18.16 1.41
C ILE A 236 10.08 17.34 1.54
N ARG A 237 9.79 16.47 0.59
CA ARG A 237 8.61 15.61 0.63
C ARG A 237 8.69 14.58 1.75
N ASP A 238 9.86 13.96 1.95
CA ASP A 238 10.08 13.00 3.03
C ASP A 238 9.90 13.70 4.38
N GLU A 239 10.51 14.88 4.58
CA GLU A 239 10.29 15.72 5.78
C GLU A 239 8.81 16.07 6.00
N GLN A 240 8.08 16.39 4.92
CA GLN A 240 6.62 16.63 5.00
C GLN A 240 5.81 15.38 5.36
N ILE A 241 6.24 14.19 4.94
CA ILE A 241 5.60 12.93 5.30
C ILE A 241 5.86 12.62 6.77
N ASP A 242 7.11 12.79 7.23
CA ASP A 242 7.48 12.59 8.62
C ASP A 242 6.68 13.51 9.55
N ASP A 243 6.58 14.81 9.22
CA ASP A 243 5.75 15.78 9.95
C ASP A 243 4.26 15.35 9.99
N HIS A 244 3.74 14.79 8.90
CA HIS A 244 2.37 14.30 8.83
C HIS A 244 2.15 13.08 9.72
N LEU A 245 3.10 12.14 9.74
CA LEU A 245 3.04 10.94 10.58
C LEU A 245 3.23 11.24 12.07
N GLU A 246 4.05 12.24 12.41
CA GLU A 246 4.17 12.75 13.78
C GLU A 246 2.82 13.32 14.23
N GLN A 247 2.18 14.17 13.42
CA GLN A 247 0.86 14.72 13.72
C GLN A 247 -0.22 13.63 13.84
N ALA A 248 -0.17 12.60 12.98
CA ALA A 248 -1.07 11.45 13.06
C ALA A 248 -0.88 10.70 14.38
N THR A 249 0.37 10.46 14.80
CA THR A 249 0.70 9.81 16.07
C THR A 249 0.19 10.62 17.26
N GLU A 250 0.47 11.93 17.30
CA GLU A 250 -0.03 12.83 18.36
C GLU A 250 -1.56 12.81 18.45
N THR A 251 -2.24 12.74 17.31
CA THR A 251 -3.71 12.67 17.27
C THR A 251 -4.22 11.33 17.81
N LEU A 252 -3.56 10.22 17.50
CA LEU A 252 -3.89 8.91 18.07
C LEU A 252 -3.65 8.90 19.59
N GLU A 253 -2.57 9.49 20.07
CA GLU A 253 -2.30 9.64 21.51
C GLU A 253 -3.34 10.51 22.22
N GLU A 254 -3.77 11.61 21.61
CA GLU A 254 -4.77 12.51 22.21
C GLU A 254 -6.17 11.89 22.23
N ARG A 255 -6.55 11.18 21.15
CA ARG A 255 -7.96 10.81 20.90
C ARG A 255 -8.28 9.34 21.11
N VAL A 256 -7.31 8.45 20.95
CA VAL A 256 -7.52 7.01 20.97
C VAL A 256 -6.95 6.40 22.26
N ALA A 257 -5.83 6.92 22.74
CA ALA A 257 -5.12 6.30 23.84
C ALA A 257 -5.96 6.25 25.12
N GLY A 258 -6.28 5.03 25.57
CA GLY A 258 -7.09 4.77 26.77
C GLY A 258 -8.61 4.95 26.60
N GLU A 259 -9.10 5.31 25.41
CA GLU A 259 -10.54 5.46 25.12
C GLU A 259 -11.16 4.21 24.47
N VAL A 260 -10.34 3.38 23.82
CA VAL A 260 -10.78 2.19 23.08
C VAL A 260 -10.02 0.93 23.49
N ASP A 261 -10.63 -0.23 23.23
CA ASP A 261 -10.00 -1.53 23.53
C ASP A 261 -9.04 -1.98 22.42
N ARG A 262 -9.28 -1.53 21.17
CA ARG A 262 -8.51 -1.94 19.98
C ARG A 262 -8.28 -0.77 19.02
N LEU A 263 -7.13 -0.78 18.34
CA LEU A 263 -6.78 0.14 17.27
C LEU A 263 -6.52 -0.63 15.97
N TYR A 264 -7.14 -0.21 14.87
CA TYR A 264 -6.89 -0.72 13.53
C TYR A 264 -6.30 0.39 12.66
N LEU A 265 -5.20 0.11 11.96
CA LEU A 265 -4.57 1.06 11.06
C LEU A 265 -4.80 0.64 9.61
N THR A 266 -5.25 1.58 8.79
CA THR A 266 -5.53 1.35 7.38
C THR A 266 -4.92 2.45 6.54
N GLY A 267 -4.65 2.19 5.27
CA GLY A 267 -4.28 3.25 4.33
C GLY A 267 -3.21 2.85 3.33
N GLN A 268 -2.29 3.76 3.02
CA GLN A 268 -1.30 3.49 1.99
C GLN A 268 -0.25 2.48 2.49
N ARG A 269 -0.02 1.41 1.70
CA ARG A 269 1.03 0.43 1.98
C ARG A 269 2.40 1.11 2.14
N GLY A 270 3.21 0.67 3.10
CA GLY A 270 4.44 1.32 3.52
C GLY A 270 4.22 2.44 4.52
N VAL A 271 3.27 3.35 4.30
CA VAL A 271 2.97 4.45 5.25
C VAL A 271 2.36 3.91 6.53
N VAL A 272 1.37 3.02 6.40
CA VAL A 272 0.74 2.33 7.53
C VAL A 272 1.76 1.46 8.26
N ASP A 273 2.62 0.77 7.52
CA ASP A 273 3.64 -0.12 8.10
C ASP A 273 4.66 0.69 8.91
N THR A 274 5.16 1.80 8.36
CA THR A 274 6.01 2.75 9.08
C THR A 274 5.33 3.26 10.35
N LEU A 275 4.09 3.73 10.27
CA LEU A 275 3.37 4.21 11.46
C LEU A 275 3.18 3.08 12.49
N ALA A 276 2.84 1.87 12.07
CA ALA A 276 2.65 0.73 12.97
C ALA A 276 3.95 0.32 13.68
N GLU A 277 5.10 0.44 13.00
CA GLU A 277 6.42 0.17 13.58
C GLU A 277 6.90 1.28 14.53
N GLU A 278 6.58 2.53 14.24
CA GLU A 278 7.08 3.69 14.99
C GLU A 278 6.15 4.14 16.13
N THR A 279 4.85 3.86 16.04
CA THR A 279 3.88 4.33 17.01
C THR A 279 4.01 3.64 18.36
N THR A 280 3.94 4.44 19.43
CA THR A 280 3.91 3.95 20.82
C THR A 280 2.52 4.08 21.46
N VAL A 281 1.48 4.35 20.65
CA VAL A 281 0.10 4.50 21.11
C VAL A 281 -0.39 3.19 21.73
N GLU A 282 -1.03 3.28 22.91
CA GLU A 282 -1.74 2.16 23.52
C GLU A 282 -3.26 2.31 23.27
N PRO A 283 -3.98 1.28 22.81
CA PRO A 283 -3.50 -0.07 22.52
C PRO A 283 -2.64 -0.12 21.24
N THR A 284 -1.66 -1.02 21.21
CA THR A 284 -0.89 -1.35 19.99
C THR A 284 -1.84 -1.75 18.87
N PRO A 285 -1.56 -1.40 17.60
CA PRO A 285 -2.41 -1.78 16.48
C PRO A 285 -2.67 -3.29 16.45
N ALA A 286 -3.96 -3.66 16.49
CA ALA A 286 -4.40 -5.04 16.46
C ALA A 286 -4.33 -5.65 15.05
N ALA A 287 -4.47 -4.81 14.01
CA ALA A 287 -4.25 -5.19 12.62
C ALA A 287 -3.93 -3.96 11.77
N THR A 288 -3.22 -4.22 10.66
CA THR A 288 -2.91 -3.23 9.63
C THR A 288 -3.46 -3.68 8.28
N ALA A 289 -3.94 -2.75 7.45
CA ALA A 289 -4.40 -3.08 6.10
C ALA A 289 -4.13 -1.98 5.08
N ALA A 290 -3.71 -2.38 3.88
CA ALA A 290 -3.60 -1.45 2.76
C ALA A 290 -4.98 -1.18 2.14
N VAL A 291 -5.40 0.08 2.03
CA VAL A 291 -6.66 0.49 1.38
C VAL A 291 -6.45 1.68 0.45
N ASP A 292 -7.21 1.70 -0.65
CA ASP A 292 -7.16 2.75 -1.67
C ASP A 292 -8.14 3.91 -1.42
N ALA A 293 -8.61 4.06 -0.18
CA ALA A 293 -9.51 5.14 0.20
C ALA A 293 -8.83 6.50 0.03
N THR A 294 -9.44 7.38 -0.77
CA THR A 294 -8.89 8.71 -1.13
C THR A 294 -9.97 9.79 -1.10
N GLY A 295 -9.54 11.05 -1.17
CA GLY A 295 -10.43 12.21 -1.13
C GLY A 295 -10.48 12.84 0.26
N LYS A 296 -11.61 13.45 0.62
CA LYS A 296 -11.75 14.16 1.89
C LYS A 296 -11.68 13.20 3.08
N PRO A 297 -11.19 13.65 4.26
CA PRO A 297 -10.99 12.79 5.43
C PRO A 297 -12.19 11.93 5.83
N GLU A 298 -13.38 12.53 5.96
CA GLU A 298 -14.56 11.80 6.43
C GLU A 298 -15.07 10.75 5.43
N PRO A 299 -15.31 11.06 4.14
CA PRO A 299 -15.67 10.05 3.15
C PRO A 299 -14.59 8.98 2.93
N ALA A 300 -13.31 9.37 2.99
CA ALA A 300 -12.22 8.42 2.84
C ALA A 300 -12.17 7.44 4.02
N LEU A 301 -12.39 7.92 5.24
CA LEU A 301 -12.50 7.03 6.40
C LEU A 301 -13.67 6.06 6.27
N GLU A 302 -14.82 6.51 5.77
CA GLU A 302 -15.98 5.64 5.55
C GLU A 302 -15.66 4.53 4.53
N ASP A 303 -15.00 4.86 3.42
CA ASP A 303 -14.57 3.87 2.43
C ASP A 303 -13.50 2.91 2.99
N ALA A 304 -12.54 3.44 3.75
CA ALA A 304 -11.53 2.65 4.45
C ALA A 304 -12.17 1.67 5.43
N TYR A 305 -13.11 2.12 6.27
CA TYR A 305 -13.87 1.28 7.19
C TYR A 305 -14.62 0.17 6.44
N ARG A 306 -15.27 0.53 5.33
CA ARG A 306 -16.00 -0.41 4.49
C ARG A 306 -15.07 -1.47 3.89
N SER A 307 -13.88 -1.07 3.46
CA SER A 307 -12.89 -1.94 2.83
C SER A 307 -12.17 -2.83 3.84
N PHE A 308 -11.88 -2.30 5.02
CA PHE A 308 -11.23 -3.04 6.10
C PHE A 308 -12.14 -4.16 6.59
N TRP A 309 -13.41 -3.89 6.89
CA TRP A 309 -14.36 -4.90 7.37
C TRP A 309 -14.96 -5.77 6.26
N THR A 310 -14.12 -6.16 5.30
CA THR A 310 -14.50 -7.17 4.33
C THR A 310 -13.57 -8.34 4.31
N THR A 311 -14.21 -9.48 4.38
CA THR A 311 -13.56 -10.77 4.31
C THR A 311 -13.68 -11.29 2.92
N GLU A 312 -12.58 -11.69 2.34
CA GLU A 312 -12.60 -12.48 1.14
C GLU A 312 -12.80 -13.96 1.48
N LEU A 313 -13.72 -14.61 0.78
CA LEU A 313 -13.92 -16.05 0.83
C LEU A 313 -13.52 -16.66 -0.51
N GLN A 314 -12.67 -17.67 -0.45
CA GLN A 314 -12.28 -18.50 -1.59
C GLN A 314 -12.71 -19.94 -1.33
N VAL A 315 -13.33 -20.58 -2.34
CA VAL A 315 -13.69 -22.00 -2.30
C VAL A 315 -12.69 -22.77 -3.17
N LEU A 316 -12.02 -23.77 -2.59
CA LEU A 316 -10.96 -24.55 -3.24
C LEU A 316 -11.46 -25.84 -3.89
#